data_AF-X1TAV5-F1
#
_entry.id   AF-X1TAV5-F1
#
_cell.length_a   1.000
_cell.length_b   1.000
_cell.length_c   1.000
_cell.angle_alpha   90.00
_cell.angle_beta   90.00
_cell.angle_gamma   90.00
#
_symmetry.space_group_name_H-M   'P 1'
#
loop_
_entity.id
_entity.type
_entity.pdbx_description
1 polymer ?
#
loop_
_entity_poly.entity_id
_entity_poly.type
_entity_poly.pdbx_seq_one_letter_code
_entity_poly.pdbx_strand_id
1 'polypeptide(L)' 'MANAVLVVDMLRGFLEEGYPLYIGEKSRQIIPNIQRLLEQPAQPPIIAA' A
#
# COMPACT_ATOMS: atom_id res chain seq x y z
N MET A 1 8.28 -0.79 -22.91
CA MET A 1 7.03 -1.06 -22.14
C MET A 1 6.97 -0.04 -21.03
N ALA A 2 5.79 0.52 -20.75
CA ALA A 2 5.61 1.42 -19.61
C ALA A 2 5.44 0.60 -18.33
N ASN A 3 6.07 1.04 -17.24
CA ASN A 3 5.85 0.47 -15.92
C ASN A 3 4.64 1.16 -15.27
N ALA A 4 4.01 0.50 -14.30
CA ALA A 4 2.96 1.04 -13.45
C ALA A 4 3.12 0.45 -12.04
N VAL A 5 2.74 1.19 -11.00
CA VAL A 5 2.62 0.64 -9.64
C VAL A 5 1.17 0.66 -9.21
N LEU A 6 0.68 -0.52 -8.84
CA LEU A 6 -0.65 -0.74 -8.31
C LEU A 6 -0.56 -0.96 -6.81
N VAL A 7 -1.23 -0.12 -6.03
CA VAL A 7 -1.40 -0.28 -4.59
C VAL A 7 -2.83 -0.71 -4.33
N VAL A 8 -3.01 -1.96 -3.88
CA VAL A 8 -4.34 -2.58 -3.68
C VAL A 8 -4.62 -2.73 -2.20
N ASP A 9 -5.82 -2.36 -1.77
CA ASP A 9 -6.37 -2.68 -0.45
C ASP A 9 -5.51 -2.19 0.75
N MET A 10 -4.72 -1.13 0.56
CA MET A 10 -4.05 -0.40 1.64
C MET A 10 -5.01 0.53 2.39
N LEU A 11 -6.17 -0.02 2.78
CA LEU A 11 -7.24 0.68 3.47
C LEU A 11 -7.19 0.38 4.96
N ARG A 12 -7.66 1.33 5.78
CA ARG A 12 -7.81 1.13 7.23
C ARG A 12 -8.66 -0.10 7.58
N GLY A 13 -9.66 -0.39 6.74
CA GLY A 13 -10.52 -1.58 6.87
C GLY A 13 -9.76 -2.91 6.97
N PHE A 14 -8.57 -2.98 6.35
CA PHE A 14 -7.68 -4.14 6.43
C PHE A 14 -6.53 -3.95 7.43
N LEU A 15 -6.07 -2.70 7.65
CA LEU A 15 -4.80 -2.43 8.33
C LEU A 15 -4.92 -1.82 9.74
N GLU A 16 -6.12 -1.51 10.23
CA GLU A 16 -6.33 -0.95 11.56
C GLU A 16 -7.17 -1.89 12.44
N GLU A 17 -6.75 -2.06 13.69
CA GLU A 17 -7.52 -2.82 14.67
C GLU A 17 -8.89 -2.17 14.90
N GLY A 18 -9.93 -2.99 15.05
CA GLY A 18 -11.31 -2.53 15.21
C GLY A 18 -12.13 -2.49 13.92
N TYR A 19 -11.52 -2.73 12.75
CA TYR A 19 -12.26 -2.90 11.49
C TYR A 19 -12.61 -4.37 11.21
N PRO A 20 -13.76 -4.65 10.54
CA PRO A 20 -14.23 -6.03 10.32
C PRO A 20 -13.28 -6.94 9.53
N LEU A 21 -12.40 -6.37 8.71
CA LEU A 21 -11.47 -7.10 7.85
C LEU A 21 -10.01 -6.95 8.30
N TYR A 22 -9.78 -6.55 9.55
CA TYR A 22 -8.43 -6.37 10.07
C TYR A 22 -7.61 -7.67 9.98
N ILE A 23 -6.50 -7.62 9.25
CA ILE A 23 -5.65 -8.80 8.98
C ILE A 23 -4.46 -8.93 9.95
N GLY A 24 -4.42 -8.12 11.00
CA GLY A 24 -3.43 -8.19 12.08
C GLY A 24 -2.26 -7.22 11.93
N GLU A 25 -1.59 -6.96 13.04
CA GLU A 25 -0.63 -5.84 13.19
C GLU A 25 0.59 -5.94 12.26
N LYS A 26 1.00 -7.16 11.94
CA LYS A 26 2.14 -7.42 11.03
C LYS A 26 1.90 -6.85 9.63
N SER A 27 0.65 -6.72 9.20
CA SER A 27 0.32 -6.15 7.87
C SER A 27 0.80 -4.72 7.70
N ARG A 28 0.83 -3.92 8.78
CA ARG A 28 1.28 -2.53 8.74
C ARG A 28 2.77 -2.37 8.50
N GLN A 29 3.56 -3.43 8.71
CA GLN A 29 5.02 -3.40 8.53
C GLN A 29 5.44 -3.16 7.06
N ILE A 30 4.53 -3.39 6.09
CA ILE A 30 4.80 -3.15 4.67
C ILE A 30 4.69 -1.67 4.27
N ILE A 31 3.95 -0.87 5.04
CA ILE A 31 3.68 0.56 4.75
C ILE A 31 4.96 1.35 4.41
N PRO A 32 6.03 1.31 5.23
CA PRO A 32 7.25 2.08 4.92
C PRO A 32 7.94 1.63 3.63
N ASN A 33 7.84 0.35 3.26
CA ASN A 33 8.39 -0.13 2.00
C ASN A 33 7.61 0.37 0.79
N ILE A 34 6.28 0.49 0.93
CA ILE A 34 5.41 1.03 -0.12
C ILE A 34 5.63 2.54 -0.25
N GLN A 35 5.72 3.29 0.85
CA GLN A 35 6.07 4.71 0.82
C GLN A 35 7.40 4.95 0.08
N ARG A 36 8.44 4.20 0.44
CA ARG A 36 9.74 4.26 -0.25
C ARG A 36 9.66 3.91 -1.74
N LEU A 37 8.75 3.02 -2.13
CA LEU A 37 8.51 2.71 -3.54
C LEU A 37 7.86 3.91 -4.24
N LEU A 38 6.82 4.50 -3.66
CA LEU A 38 6.05 5.59 -4.27
C LEU A 38 6.81 6.92 -4.34
N GLU A 39 7.76 7.14 -3.44
CA GLU A 39 8.58 8.37 -3.37
C GLU A 39 9.75 8.40 -4.37
N GLN A 40 9.89 7.39 -5.24
CA GLN A 40 11.00 7.35 -6.20
C GLN A 40 10.87 8.44 -7.28
N PRO A 41 11.95 9.15 -7.64
CA PRO A 41 11.91 10.28 -8.58
C PRO A 41 11.42 9.93 -10.00
N ALA A 42 11.57 8.67 -10.42
CA ALA A 42 11.18 8.16 -11.73
C ALA A 42 9.97 7.23 -11.66
N GLN A 43 9.14 7.39 -10.62
CA GLN A 43 8.05 6.45 -10.35
C GLN A 43 7.01 6.47 -11.48
N PRO A 44 6.68 5.31 -12.07
CA PRO A 44 5.58 5.22 -13.02
C PRO A 44 4.24 5.62 -12.38
N PRO A 45 3.17 5.85 -13.19
CA PRO A 45 1.84 6.17 -12.68
C PRO A 45 1.41 5.24 -11.54
N ILE A 46 0.92 5.86 -10.46
CA ILE A 46 0.42 5.16 -9.28
C ILE A 46 -1.09 4.98 -9.46
N ILE A 47 -1.53 3.73 -9.40
CA ILE A 47 -2.95 3.37 -9.43
C ILE A 47 -3.28 2.84 -8.03
N ALA A 48 -4.23 3.49 -7.35
CA ALA A 48 -4.77 3.02 -6.08
C ALA A 48 -6.12 2.35 -6.35
N ALA A 49 -6.27 1.10 -5.89
CA ALA A 49 -7.47 0.30 -6.05
C ALA A 49 -7.95 -0.24 -4.70
#